data_AF-A0A8T0FJR4-F1
#
_entry.id   AF-A0A8T0FJR4-F1
#
_cell.length_a   1.000
_cell.length_b   1.000
_cell.length_c   1.000
_cell.angle_alpha   90.00
_cell.angle_beta   90.00
_cell.angle_gamma   90.00
#
_symmetry.space_group_name_H-M   'P 1'
#
loop_
_entity.id
_entity.type
_entity.pdbx_description
1 polymer ?
#
loop_
_entity_poly.entity_id
_entity_poly.type
_entity_poly.pdbx_seq_one_letter_code
_entity_poly.pdbx_strand_id
1 'polypeptide(L)'
;MFPENLLTACFQQVETVFRKISKNVTVAPMENIDGEVTIANDSQIITYFEREQVYKDGTNVLGLIVFCIAFGIIGGQLGEFGAPMVRFFVILNEIIMRIVIIIMWYSPLGIMSLIDGKIMAINDLSKTAEQLGLYMLTVVAGLRFIPVAATLPVTFRCLEGNNGIDKRVTRFVLPVGATVNMDGTALYEAVAAIFIALMNGIDLTAGQVISVRMIFMLKSSSSSTLNAEFKFVLTSVGLPTEDISMIAAIDWLL
;
A
#
# COMPACT_ATOMS: atom_id res chain seq x y z
N MET A 1 -6.82 -7.98 -7.79
CA MET A 1 -6.10 -8.46 -9.00
C MET A 1 -6.97 -8.43 -10.25
N PHE A 2 -8.22 -8.90 -10.21
CA PHE A 2 -9.12 -8.79 -11.36
C PHE A 2 -10.14 -7.68 -11.09
N PRO A 3 -10.04 -6.52 -11.74
CA PRO A 3 -11.02 -5.46 -11.56
C PRO A 3 -12.35 -5.85 -12.23
N GLU A 4 -13.48 -5.52 -11.60
CA GLU A 4 -14.80 -5.72 -12.20
C GLU A 4 -15.01 -4.81 -13.42
N ASN A 5 -14.40 -3.62 -13.40
CA ASN A 5 -14.44 -2.65 -14.49
C ASN A 5 -13.09 -1.91 -14.60
N LEU A 6 -12.55 -1.80 -15.82
CA LEU A 6 -11.28 -1.12 -16.09
C LEU A 6 -11.36 0.40 -15.89
N LEU A 7 -12.50 1.02 -16.21
CA LEU A 7 -12.69 2.46 -15.99
C LEU A 7 -12.69 2.78 -14.51
N THR A 8 -13.43 1.98 -13.74
CA THR A 8 -13.47 2.10 -12.28
C THR A 8 -12.09 1.83 -11.68
N ALA A 9 -11.34 0.85 -12.19
CA ALA A 9 -10.00 0.54 -11.71
C ALA A 9 -8.98 1.69 -11.86
N CYS A 10 -9.20 2.62 -12.79
CA CYS A 10 -8.34 3.80 -12.92
C CYS A 10 -8.45 4.77 -11.72
N PHE A 11 -9.59 4.78 -11.03
CA PHE A 11 -9.89 5.77 -9.98
C PHE A 11 -10.26 5.16 -8.63
N GLN A 12 -10.64 3.87 -8.59
CA GLN A 12 -11.16 3.23 -7.40
C GLN A 12 -10.52 1.86 -7.13
N GLN A 13 -10.36 1.57 -5.84
CA GLN A 13 -9.89 0.30 -5.31
C GLN A 13 -10.98 -0.37 -4.46
N VAL A 14 -10.98 -1.71 -4.48
CA VAL A 14 -11.94 -2.51 -3.71
C VAL A 14 -11.31 -2.90 -2.39
N GLU A 15 -11.93 -2.49 -1.29
CA GLU A 15 -11.56 -2.91 0.06
C GLU A 15 -12.69 -3.69 0.70
N THR A 16 -12.34 -4.71 1.49
CA THR A 16 -13.33 -5.45 2.29
C THR A 16 -13.38 -4.83 3.69
N VAL A 17 -14.52 -4.24 4.03
CA VAL A 17 -14.79 -3.68 5.35
C VAL A 17 -15.70 -4.64 6.11
N PHE A 18 -15.39 -4.86 7.38
CA PHE A 18 -16.26 -5.61 8.28
C PHE A 18 -17.26 -4.65 8.93
N ARG A 19 -18.52 -4.69 8.48
CA ARG A 19 -19.60 -3.93 9.13
C ARG A 19 -20.17 -4.77 10.27
N LYS A 20 -20.26 -4.19 11.46
CA LYS A 20 -21.01 -4.78 12.58
C LYS A 20 -22.49 -4.56 12.33
N ILE A 21 -23.25 -5.63 12.15
CA ILE A 21 -24.69 -5.57 12.00
C ILE A 21 -25.30 -6.22 13.25
N SER A 22 -26.11 -5.44 13.95
CA SER A 22 -26.89 -5.90 15.10
C SER A 22 -28.29 -6.28 14.62
N LYS A 23 -28.64 -7.57 14.70
CA LYS A 23 -30.02 -8.01 14.46
C LYS A 23 -30.69 -8.33 15.79
N ASN A 24 -31.90 -7.81 15.97
CA ASN A 24 -32.77 -8.19 17.08
C ASN A 24 -33.35 -9.55 16.73
N VAL A 25 -32.87 -10.60 17.41
CA VAL A 25 -33.43 -11.94 17.27
C VAL A 25 -34.45 -12.13 18.39
N THR A 26 -35.71 -12.34 18.01
CA THR A 26 -36.75 -12.79 18.94
C THR A 26 -36.55 -14.28 19.18
N VAL A 27 -36.20 -14.66 20.40
CA VAL A 27 -36.10 -16.06 20.79
C VAL A 27 -37.51 -16.66 20.73
N ALA A 28 -37.68 -17.78 20.02
CA ALA A 28 -38.95 -18.49 20.01
C ALA A 28 -39.27 -18.97 21.44
N PRO A 29 -40.53 -18.88 21.91
CA PRO A 29 -40.87 -19.30 23.27
C PRO A 29 -40.51 -20.77 23.45
N MET A 30 -39.69 -21.06 24.46
CA MET A 30 -39.43 -22.44 24.90
C MET A 30 -40.63 -22.89 25.75
N GLU A 31 -41.29 -23.95 25.32
CA GLU A 31 -42.39 -24.58 26.05
C GLU A 31 -41.80 -25.46 27.16
N ASN A 32 -42.00 -25.07 28.43
CA ASN A 32 -41.64 -25.91 29.57
C ASN A 32 -42.70 -27.01 29.76
N ILE A 33 -42.26 -28.18 30.24
CA ILE A 33 -43.04 -29.42 30.37
C ILE A 33 -44.27 -29.28 31.29
N ASP A 34 -44.35 -28.20 32.09
CA ASP A 34 -45.45 -27.95 33.04
C ASP A 34 -46.55 -26.99 32.52
N GLY A 35 -46.56 -26.66 31.22
CA GLY A 35 -47.67 -25.91 30.59
C GLY A 35 -47.74 -24.42 30.93
N GLU A 36 -46.72 -23.87 31.60
CA GLU A 36 -46.60 -22.43 31.85
C GLU A 36 -45.78 -21.76 30.75
N VAL A 37 -46.47 -21.03 29.86
CA VAL A 37 -45.86 -20.24 28.78
C VAL A 37 -45.24 -18.98 29.37
N THR A 38 -43.94 -19.01 29.64
CA THR A 38 -43.18 -17.80 29.98
C THR A 38 -42.83 -17.06 28.68
N ILE A 39 -43.48 -15.92 28.43
CA ILE A 39 -43.14 -15.03 27.31
C ILE A 39 -41.82 -14.31 27.66
N ALA A 40 -40.69 -14.93 27.34
CA ALA A 40 -39.40 -14.24 27.33
C ALA A 40 -39.35 -13.33 26.09
N ASN A 41 -39.81 -12.09 26.22
CA ASN A 41 -39.52 -11.01 25.25
C ASN A 41 -38.07 -10.54 25.38
N ASP A 42 -37.12 -11.48 25.45
CA ASP A 42 -35.71 -11.13 25.53
C ASP A 42 -35.17 -11.05 24.10
N SER A 43 -35.26 -9.85 23.54
CA SER A 43 -34.67 -9.54 22.24
C SER A 43 -33.15 -9.57 22.39
N GLN A 44 -32.53 -10.72 22.13
CA GLN A 44 -31.07 -10.80 22.12
C GLN A 44 -30.53 -10.11 20.86
N ILE A 45 -29.67 -9.12 21.06
CA ILE A 45 -28.96 -8.44 19.99
C ILE A 45 -27.75 -9.28 19.62
N ILE A 46 -27.88 -10.10 18.59
CA ILE A 46 -26.74 -10.84 18.05
C ILE A 46 -25.98 -9.88 17.13
N THR A 47 -24.77 -9.51 17.55
CA THR A 47 -23.85 -8.69 16.75
C THR A 47 -22.95 -9.62 15.96
N TYR A 48 -23.09 -9.65 14.65
CA TYR A 48 -22.19 -10.40 13.78
C TYR A 48 -21.49 -9.46 12.79
N PHE A 49 -20.33 -9.89 12.32
CA PHE A 49 -19.55 -9.16 11.34
C PHE A 49 -19.91 -9.65 9.94
N GLU A 50 -20.42 -8.75 9.11
CA GLU A 50 -20.66 -9.03 7.69
C GLU A 50 -19.55 -8.39 6.85
N ARG A 51 -19.08 -9.13 5.84
CA ARG A 51 -18.07 -8.63 4.89
C ARG A 51 -18.80 -7.82 3.82
N GLU A 52 -18.53 -6.53 3.78
CA GLU A 52 -19.04 -5.63 2.74
C GLU A 52 -17.86 -5.13 1.89
N GLN A 53 -18.03 -5.13 0.57
CA GLN A 53 -17.04 -4.55 -0.33
C GLN A 53 -17.35 -3.07 -0.53
N VAL A 54 -16.37 -2.22 -0.22
CA VAL A 54 -16.48 -0.77 -0.35
C VAL A 54 -15.46 -0.30 -1.37
N TYR A 55 -15.93 0.52 -2.31
CA TYR A 55 -15.08 1.22 -3.25
C TYR A 55 -14.47 2.45 -2.57
N LYS A 56 -13.14 2.52 -2.54
CA LYS A 56 -12.41 3.71 -2.08
C LYS A 56 -11.70 4.38 -3.25
N ASP A 57 -11.53 5.69 -3.15
CA ASP A 57 -10.76 6.46 -4.13
C ASP A 57 -9.28 6.07 -4.05
N GLY A 58 -8.74 5.68 -5.20
CA GLY A 58 -7.39 5.15 -5.34
C GLY A 58 -7.28 4.28 -6.60
N THR A 59 -6.18 4.36 -7.33
CA THR A 59 -6.02 3.58 -8.57
C THR A 59 -5.66 2.12 -8.24
N ASN A 60 -6.41 1.17 -8.80
CA ASN A 60 -6.10 -0.26 -8.71
C ASN A 60 -5.00 -0.64 -9.73
N VAL A 61 -3.77 -0.19 -9.46
CA VAL A 61 -2.60 -0.38 -10.34
C VAL A 61 -2.32 -1.86 -10.58
N LEU A 62 -2.42 -2.70 -9.54
CA LEU A 62 -2.18 -4.14 -9.66
C LEU A 62 -3.15 -4.79 -10.66
N GLY A 63 -4.43 -4.42 -10.62
CA GLY A 63 -5.42 -4.94 -11.55
C GLY A 63 -5.20 -4.48 -12.98
N LEU A 64 -4.81 -3.22 -13.16
CA LEU A 64 -4.46 -2.67 -14.47
C LEU A 64 -3.22 -3.37 -15.06
N ILE A 65 -2.20 -3.67 -14.26
CA ILE A 65 -1.00 -4.38 -14.73
C ILE A 65 -1.35 -5.79 -15.19
N VAL A 66 -2.08 -6.57 -14.38
CA VAL A 66 -2.48 -7.94 -14.72
C VAL A 66 -3.30 -7.96 -16.01
N PHE A 67 -4.25 -7.02 -16.14
CA PHE A 67 -5.01 -6.87 -17.37
C PHE A 67 -4.11 -6.51 -18.57
N CYS A 68 -3.24 -5.51 -18.45
CA CYS A 68 -2.35 -5.07 -19.53
C CYS A 68 -1.38 -6.16 -19.97
N ILE A 69 -0.89 -7.00 -19.06
CA ILE A 69 -0.03 -8.15 -19.39
C ILE A 69 -0.82 -9.19 -20.18
N ALA A 70 -2.00 -9.60 -19.69
CA ALA A 70 -2.84 -10.57 -20.39
C ALA A 70 -3.25 -10.05 -21.77
N PHE A 71 -3.68 -8.79 -21.83
CA PHE A 71 -4.05 -8.10 -23.05
C PHE A 71 -2.86 -8.01 -24.04
N GLY A 72 -1.67 -7.66 -23.56
CA GLY A 72 -0.46 -7.57 -24.39
C GLY A 72 -0.01 -8.92 -24.96
N ILE A 73 -0.09 -10.00 -24.16
CA ILE A 73 0.24 -11.36 -24.60
C ILE A 73 -0.73 -11.82 -25.70
N ILE A 74 -2.04 -11.68 -25.47
CA ILE A 74 -3.09 -12.06 -26.44
C ILE A 74 -2.98 -11.19 -27.71
N GLY A 75 -2.78 -9.88 -27.53
CA GLY A 75 -2.57 -8.93 -28.63
C GLY A 75 -1.37 -9.28 -29.51
N GLY A 76 -0.28 -9.76 -28.91
CA GLY A 76 0.91 -10.24 -29.63
C GLY A 76 0.70 -11.58 -30.34
N GLN A 77 -0.15 -12.47 -29.79
CA GLN A 77 -0.46 -13.78 -30.37
C GLN A 77 -1.38 -13.69 -31.61
N LEU A 78 -2.11 -12.59 -31.78
CA LEU A 78 -3.00 -12.33 -32.93
C LEU A 78 -2.25 -12.00 -34.24
N GLY A 79 -0.91 -11.99 -34.23
CA GLY A 79 -0.08 -11.83 -35.43
C GLY A 79 -0.38 -10.54 -36.21
N GLU A 80 -0.65 -10.67 -37.51
CA GLU A 80 -0.93 -9.53 -38.39
C GLU A 80 -2.20 -8.76 -38.01
N PHE A 81 -3.22 -9.43 -37.47
CA PHE A 81 -4.46 -8.79 -37.02
C PHE A 81 -4.24 -7.91 -35.77
N GLY A 82 -3.32 -8.31 -34.89
CA GLY A 82 -2.97 -7.55 -33.67
C GLY A 82 -1.95 -6.44 -33.91
N ALA A 83 -1.19 -6.47 -35.01
CA ALA A 83 -0.08 -5.56 -35.29
C ALA A 83 -0.46 -4.06 -35.25
N PRO A 84 -1.60 -3.60 -35.78
CA PRO A 84 -2.01 -2.20 -35.68
C PRO A 84 -2.21 -1.75 -34.22
N MET A 85 -2.77 -2.63 -33.38
CA MET A 85 -3.05 -2.34 -31.98
C MET A 85 -1.76 -2.29 -31.15
N VAL A 86 -0.85 -3.24 -31.37
CA VAL A 86 0.47 -3.22 -30.72
C VAL A 86 1.25 -1.97 -31.12
N ARG A 87 1.24 -1.59 -32.41
CA ARG A 87 1.89 -0.34 -32.88
C ARG A 87 1.30 0.90 -32.22
N PHE A 88 -0.01 0.97 -32.06
CA PHE A 88 -0.66 2.07 -31.35
C PHE A 88 -0.12 2.23 -29.93
N PHE A 89 -0.06 1.15 -29.14
CA PHE A 89 0.47 1.21 -27.77
C PHE A 89 1.96 1.55 -27.71
N VAL A 90 2.75 1.08 -28.67
CA VAL A 90 4.18 1.45 -28.76
C VAL A 90 4.35 2.96 -29.00
N ILE A 91 3.54 3.55 -29.91
CA ILE A 91 3.56 4.99 -30.18
C ILE A 91 3.08 5.78 -28.95
N LEU A 92 1.98 5.34 -28.32
CA LEU A 92 1.44 5.96 -27.11
C LEU A 92 2.49 5.99 -26.00
N ASN A 93 3.21 4.88 -25.78
CA ASN A 93 4.28 4.83 -24.78
C ASN A 93 5.42 5.81 -25.11
N GLU A 94 5.81 5.94 -26.39
CA GLU A 94 6.85 6.90 -26.78
C GLU A 94 6.39 8.36 -26.55
N ILE A 95 5.10 8.66 -26.72
CA ILE A 95 4.51 9.97 -26.39
C ILE A 95 4.55 10.20 -24.88
N ILE A 96 4.13 9.22 -24.07
CA ILE A 96 4.16 9.31 -22.60
C ILE A 96 5.59 9.58 -22.11
N MET A 97 6.58 8.90 -22.67
CA MET A 97 7.99 9.13 -22.33
C MET A 97 8.45 10.56 -22.62
N ARG A 98 7.95 11.20 -23.68
CA ARG A 98 8.25 12.62 -23.95
C ARG A 98 7.59 13.56 -22.94
N ILE A 99 6.34 13.31 -22.58
CA ILE A 99 5.63 14.07 -21.55
C ILE A 99 6.37 13.96 -20.21
N VAL A 100 6.81 12.76 -19.85
CA VAL A 100 7.61 12.48 -18.66
C VAL A 100 8.89 13.33 -18.59
N ILE A 101 9.60 13.49 -19.72
CA ILE A 101 10.82 14.31 -19.77
C ILE A 101 10.51 15.77 -19.39
N ILE A 102 9.39 16.31 -19.87
CA ILE A 102 8.96 17.68 -19.55
C ILE A 102 8.66 17.80 -18.04
N ILE A 103 7.95 16.83 -17.47
CA ILE A 103 7.67 16.79 -16.02
C ILE A 103 8.98 16.70 -15.20
N MET A 104 9.97 15.96 -15.70
CA MET A 104 11.28 15.84 -15.04
C MET A 104 12.02 17.17 -14.92
N TRP A 105 11.86 18.08 -15.89
CA TRP A 105 12.40 19.45 -15.79
C TRP A 105 11.69 20.31 -14.75
N TYR A 106 10.41 20.05 -14.51
CA TYR A 106 9.61 20.76 -13.50
C TYR A 106 9.77 20.17 -12.09
N SER A 107 10.13 18.89 -11.99
CA SER A 107 10.28 18.14 -10.73
C SER A 107 11.16 18.85 -9.68
N PRO A 108 12.35 19.42 -10.01
CA PRO A 108 13.16 20.13 -9.01
C PRO A 108 12.40 21.26 -8.32
N LEU A 109 11.56 22.00 -9.04
CA LEU A 109 10.75 23.08 -8.46
C LEU A 109 9.65 22.53 -7.55
N GLY A 110 9.00 21.44 -7.97
CA GLY A 110 7.98 20.77 -7.17
C GLY A 110 8.53 20.17 -5.87
N ILE A 111 9.69 19.53 -5.93
CA ILE A 111 10.37 18.94 -4.75
C ILE A 111 10.73 20.04 -3.74
N MET A 112 11.27 21.17 -4.20
CA MET A 112 11.61 22.28 -3.30
C MET A 112 10.37 22.82 -2.56
N SER A 113 9.25 22.98 -3.27
CA SER A 113 7.99 23.44 -2.67
C SER A 113 7.40 22.43 -1.67
N LEU A 114 7.53 21.12 -1.93
CA LEU A 114 7.05 20.08 -1.02
C LEU A 114 7.87 20.04 0.27
N ILE A 115 9.20 20.16 0.17
CA ILE A 115 10.11 20.20 1.33
C ILE A 115 9.78 21.43 2.18
N ASP A 116 9.68 22.61 1.57
CA ASP A 116 9.42 23.86 2.27
C ASP A 116 8.06 23.86 2.99
N GLY A 117 6.98 23.46 2.30
CA GLY A 117 5.64 23.42 2.87
C GLY A 117 5.51 22.44 4.05
N LYS A 118 6.31 21.37 4.06
CA LYS A 118 6.28 20.40 5.14
C LYS A 118 7.16 20.78 6.34
N ILE A 119 8.29 21.46 6.10
CA ILE A 119 9.10 22.05 7.18
C ILE A 119 8.30 23.12 7.91
N MET A 120 7.52 23.93 7.19
CA MET A 120 6.68 24.99 7.76
C MET A 120 5.52 24.44 8.62
N ALA A 121 5.11 23.18 8.42
CA ALA A 121 4.04 22.55 9.20
C ALA A 121 4.50 22.08 10.60
N ILE A 122 5.81 22.14 10.91
CA ILE A 122 6.37 21.70 12.18
C ILE A 122 6.41 22.88 13.15
N ASN A 123 5.55 22.86 14.17
CA ASN A 123 5.46 23.93 15.17
C ASN A 123 6.62 23.91 16.21
N ASP A 124 7.20 22.74 16.51
CA ASP A 124 8.26 22.56 17.52
C ASP A 124 9.46 21.74 16.98
N LEU A 125 10.22 22.33 16.06
CA LEU A 125 11.33 21.67 15.37
C LEU A 125 12.37 21.05 16.33
N SER A 126 12.63 21.69 17.48
CA SER A 126 13.67 21.23 18.44
C SER A 126 13.29 19.93 19.16
N LYS A 127 12.04 19.80 19.63
CA LYS A 127 11.62 18.62 20.41
C LYS A 127 11.28 17.43 19.51
N THR A 128 10.66 17.69 18.36
CA THR A 128 10.36 16.66 17.37
C THR A 128 11.65 16.14 16.70
N ALA A 129 12.65 17.00 16.46
CA ALA A 129 13.93 16.55 15.90
C ALA A 129 14.79 15.74 16.89
N GLU A 130 14.70 15.96 18.20
CA GLU A 130 15.53 15.23 19.18
C GLU A 130 15.07 13.78 19.38
N GLN A 131 13.77 13.55 19.58
CA GLN A 131 13.23 12.21 19.84
C GLN A 131 13.09 11.35 18.57
N LEU A 132 12.77 11.96 17.43
CA LEU A 132 12.55 11.25 16.16
C LEU A 132 13.74 11.36 15.20
N GLY A 133 14.68 12.27 15.43
CA GLY A 133 15.82 12.49 14.54
C GLY A 133 16.72 11.26 14.43
N LEU A 134 16.89 10.49 15.51
CA LEU A 134 17.70 9.27 15.49
C LEU A 134 17.02 8.14 14.69
N TYR A 135 15.69 8.03 14.77
CA TYR A 135 14.90 7.12 13.93
C TYR A 135 14.98 7.50 12.45
N MET A 136 14.85 8.79 12.15
CA MET A 136 15.04 9.33 10.80
C MET A 136 16.43 9.03 10.25
N LEU A 137 17.48 9.23 11.06
CA LEU A 137 18.86 8.99 10.62
C LEU A 137 19.11 7.52 10.32
N THR A 138 18.57 6.59 11.12
CA THR A 138 18.71 5.14 10.86
C THR A 138 17.92 4.68 9.64
N VAL A 139 16.70 5.20 9.45
CA VAL A 139 15.88 4.89 8.27
C VAL A 139 16.53 5.46 7.00
N VAL A 140 16.94 6.73 7.00
CA VAL A 140 17.64 7.36 5.85
C VAL A 140 19.01 6.73 5.59
N ALA A 141 19.75 6.31 6.62
CA ALA A 141 21.00 5.58 6.43
C ALA A 141 20.77 4.16 5.87
N GLY A 142 19.66 3.51 6.24
CA GLY A 142 19.23 2.22 5.70
C GLY A 142 18.69 2.30 4.26
N LEU A 143 17.97 3.38 3.96
CA LEU A 143 17.38 3.70 2.64
C LEU A 143 18.29 4.60 1.80
N ARG A 144 19.61 4.58 2.04
CA ARG A 144 20.68 5.50 1.56
C ARG A 144 20.54 6.01 0.11
N PHE A 145 19.80 5.34 -0.76
CA PHE A 145 19.45 5.84 -2.08
C PHE A 145 17.98 5.48 -2.41
N ILE A 146 17.24 6.46 -2.95
CA ILE A 146 16.00 6.36 -3.76
C ILE A 146 14.74 6.95 -3.08
N PRO A 147 14.23 8.10 -3.54
CA PRO A 147 12.81 8.41 -3.44
C PRO A 147 12.07 7.56 -4.49
N VAL A 148 11.34 6.53 -4.04
CA VAL A 148 10.79 5.46 -4.90
C VAL A 148 9.52 5.88 -5.66
N ALA A 149 8.73 6.84 -5.15
CA ALA A 149 7.39 7.10 -5.70
C ALA A 149 7.37 7.99 -6.96
N ALA A 150 8.29 8.95 -7.09
CA ALA A 150 8.34 9.87 -8.23
C ALA A 150 9.32 9.45 -9.34
N THR A 151 9.97 8.28 -9.18
CA THR A 151 11.13 7.90 -10.00
C THR A 151 10.86 6.87 -11.07
N LEU A 152 9.74 6.14 -11.11
CA LEU A 152 9.42 5.23 -12.25
C LEU A 152 9.80 5.83 -13.61
N PRO A 153 9.29 7.02 -13.99
CA PRO A 153 9.69 7.71 -15.22
C PRO A 153 11.20 8.03 -15.34
N VAL A 154 11.83 8.41 -14.23
CA VAL A 154 13.28 8.73 -14.17
C VAL A 154 14.11 7.46 -14.36
N THR A 155 13.72 6.38 -13.71
CA THR A 155 14.31 5.05 -13.78
C THR A 155 14.23 4.49 -15.20
N PHE A 156 13.10 4.66 -15.89
CA PHE A 156 12.99 4.35 -17.31
C PHE A 156 14.06 5.07 -18.14
N ARG A 157 14.26 6.37 -17.92
CA ARG A 157 15.24 7.15 -18.69
C ARG A 157 16.68 6.81 -18.33
N CYS A 158 16.99 6.57 -17.06
CA CYS A 158 18.33 6.16 -16.64
C CYS A 158 18.71 4.79 -17.21
N LEU A 159 17.77 3.84 -17.21
CA LEU A 159 18.04 2.49 -17.72
C LEU A 159 18.10 2.43 -19.24
N GLU A 160 17.17 3.10 -19.95
CA GLU A 160 17.16 3.11 -21.42
C GLU A 160 18.20 4.06 -22.01
N GLY A 161 18.41 5.23 -21.40
CA GLY A 161 19.25 6.30 -21.94
C GLY A 161 20.69 6.29 -21.46
N ASN A 162 20.93 6.06 -20.15
CA ASN A 162 22.28 6.12 -19.58
C ASN A 162 22.95 4.73 -19.55
N ASN A 163 22.17 3.68 -19.26
CA ASN A 163 22.69 2.31 -19.13
C ASN A 163 22.46 1.44 -20.37
N GLY A 164 21.74 1.94 -21.39
CA GLY A 164 21.57 1.26 -22.68
C GLY A 164 20.80 -0.06 -22.65
N ILE A 165 19.94 -0.28 -21.65
CA ILE A 165 19.14 -1.50 -21.52
C ILE A 165 18.01 -1.51 -22.57
N ASP A 166 17.72 -2.68 -23.14
CA ASP A 166 16.67 -2.83 -24.16
C ASP A 166 15.30 -2.40 -23.60
N LYS A 167 14.65 -1.49 -24.33
CA LYS A 167 13.33 -0.93 -24.03
C LYS A 167 12.26 -2.01 -23.78
N ARG A 168 12.40 -3.19 -24.41
CA ARG A 168 11.47 -4.32 -24.22
C ARG A 168 11.54 -4.89 -22.80
N VAL A 169 12.73 -4.93 -22.21
CA VAL A 169 12.94 -5.45 -20.85
C VAL A 169 12.51 -4.42 -19.83
N THR A 170 12.95 -3.17 -19.97
CA THR A 170 12.61 -2.08 -19.03
C THR A 170 11.09 -1.86 -18.93
N ARG A 171 10.38 -1.84 -20.07
CA ARG A 171 8.92 -1.61 -20.14
C ARG A 171 8.08 -2.75 -19.57
N PHE A 172 8.66 -3.93 -19.41
CA PHE A 172 8.01 -5.03 -18.72
C PHE A 172 8.38 -5.08 -17.23
N VAL A 173 9.68 -5.04 -16.93
CA VAL A 173 10.20 -5.28 -15.57
C VAL A 173 9.91 -4.12 -14.63
N LEU A 174 10.02 -2.86 -15.08
CA LEU A 174 9.89 -1.70 -14.19
C LEU A 174 8.47 -1.49 -13.64
N PRO A 175 7.38 -1.56 -14.45
CA PRO A 175 6.04 -1.38 -13.92
C PRO A 175 5.63 -2.52 -12.98
N VAL A 176 5.99 -3.77 -13.33
CA VAL A 176 5.76 -4.93 -12.46
C VAL A 176 6.55 -4.79 -11.16
N GLY A 177 7.84 -4.48 -11.26
CA GLY A 177 8.73 -4.27 -10.13
C GLY A 177 8.27 -3.15 -9.20
N ALA A 178 7.72 -2.06 -9.70
CA ALA A 178 7.21 -0.98 -8.86
C ALA A 178 6.01 -1.38 -7.98
N THR A 179 5.23 -2.38 -8.39
CA THR A 179 4.10 -2.89 -7.59
C THR A 179 4.45 -4.09 -6.73
N VAL A 180 5.37 -4.94 -7.21
CA VAL A 180 5.70 -6.23 -6.58
C VAL A 180 6.92 -6.11 -5.67
N ASN A 181 7.86 -5.23 -5.99
CA ASN A 181 9.07 -5.02 -5.22
C ASN A 181 8.95 -3.78 -4.32
N MET A 182 8.42 -3.99 -3.12
CA MET A 182 8.40 -2.99 -2.04
C MET A 182 9.43 -3.32 -0.94
N ASP A 183 10.67 -3.62 -1.32
CA ASP A 183 11.77 -3.87 -0.36
C ASP A 183 12.00 -2.67 0.59
N GLY A 184 11.90 -1.44 0.08
CA GLY A 184 12.09 -0.22 0.86
C GLY A 184 11.02 -0.02 1.93
N THR A 185 9.75 -0.21 1.57
CA THR A 185 8.62 -0.15 2.51
C THR A 185 8.71 -1.25 3.56
N ALA A 186 9.07 -2.48 3.16
CA ALA A 186 9.24 -3.59 4.10
C ALA A 186 10.37 -3.33 5.12
N LEU A 187 11.46 -2.68 4.69
CA LEU A 187 12.54 -2.28 5.60
C LEU A 187 12.08 -1.19 6.57
N TYR A 188 11.43 -0.14 6.05
CA TYR A 188 10.88 0.96 6.85
C TYR A 188 9.92 0.45 7.93
N GLU A 189 8.93 -0.36 7.55
CA GLU A 189 7.94 -0.90 8.47
C GLU A 189 8.57 -1.84 9.51
N ALA A 190 9.56 -2.66 9.12
CA ALA A 190 10.27 -3.51 10.07
C ALA A 190 11.04 -2.68 11.12
N VAL A 191 11.73 -1.61 10.72
CA VAL A 191 12.44 -0.71 11.64
C VAL A 191 11.44 0.05 12.52
N ALA A 192 10.31 0.48 11.97
CA ALA A 192 9.24 1.16 12.70
C ALA A 192 8.62 0.27 13.80
N ALA A 193 8.38 -1.01 13.50
CA ALA A 193 7.86 -1.98 14.48
C ALA A 193 8.85 -2.24 15.63
N ILE A 194 10.15 -2.34 15.32
CA ILE A 194 11.20 -2.48 16.35
C ILE A 194 11.28 -1.20 17.20
N PHE A 195 11.15 -0.03 16.58
CA PHE A 195 11.16 1.26 17.28
C PHE A 195 9.99 1.40 18.28
N ILE A 196 8.76 1.03 17.89
CA ILE A 196 7.61 1.04 18.82
C ILE A 196 7.87 0.15 20.03
N ALA A 197 8.43 -1.03 19.83
CA ALA A 197 8.69 -1.95 20.91
C ALA A 197 9.76 -1.42 21.88
N LEU A 198 10.80 -0.79 21.34
CA LEU A 198 11.83 -0.11 22.15
C LEU A 198 11.24 1.04 22.97
N MET A 199 10.32 1.84 22.41
CA MET A 199 9.67 2.93 23.15
C MET A 199 8.77 2.43 24.29
N ASN A 200 8.17 1.25 24.12
CA ASN A 200 7.31 0.64 25.13
C ASN A 200 8.07 -0.23 26.16
N GLY A 201 9.41 -0.28 26.08
CA GLY A 201 10.22 -1.13 26.96
C GLY A 201 9.97 -2.63 26.77
N ILE A 202 9.52 -3.04 25.58
CA ILE A 202 9.27 -4.44 25.23
C ILE A 202 10.55 -5.01 24.62
N ASP A 203 11.21 -5.91 25.34
CA ASP A 203 12.38 -6.62 24.84
C ASP A 203 11.97 -7.68 23.81
N LEU A 204 12.22 -7.41 22.53
CA LEU A 204 12.03 -8.43 21.49
C LEU A 204 13.12 -9.50 21.59
N THR A 205 12.68 -10.75 21.62
CA THR A 205 13.57 -11.90 21.41
C THR A 205 14.04 -11.93 19.95
N ALA A 206 15.24 -12.44 19.67
CA ALA A 206 15.77 -12.59 18.31
C ALA A 206 14.79 -13.30 17.35
N GLY A 207 14.03 -14.29 17.85
CA GLY A 207 12.99 -14.97 17.08
C GLY A 207 11.81 -14.07 16.67
N GLN A 208 11.44 -13.09 17.51
CA GLN A 208 10.39 -12.13 17.18
C GLN A 208 10.88 -11.11 16.14
N VAL A 209 12.13 -10.64 16.24
CA VAL A 209 12.73 -9.74 15.25
C VAL A 209 12.79 -10.39 13.86
N ILE A 210 13.19 -11.67 13.79
CA ILE A 210 13.22 -12.43 12.54
C ILE A 210 11.80 -12.62 11.99
N SER A 211 10.83 -12.92 12.85
CA SER A 211 9.43 -13.09 12.45
C SER A 211 8.82 -11.81 11.89
N VAL A 212 9.02 -10.66 12.55
CA VAL A 212 8.60 -9.34 12.07
C VAL A 212 9.14 -9.08 10.66
N ARG A 213 10.45 -9.30 10.46
CA ARG A 213 11.11 -9.09 9.16
C ARG A 213 10.55 -10.01 8.08
N MET A 214 10.32 -11.29 8.40
CA MET A 214 9.78 -12.25 7.43
C MET A 214 8.34 -11.90 7.04
N ILE A 215 7.51 -11.49 8.01
CA ILE A 215 6.11 -11.09 7.77
C ILE A 215 6.06 -9.86 6.84
N PHE A 216 6.89 -8.85 7.08
CA PHE A 216 6.96 -7.67 6.19
C PHE A 216 7.50 -8.02 4.79
N MET A 217 8.50 -8.90 4.68
CA MET A 217 9.00 -9.35 3.37
C MET A 217 7.94 -10.11 2.56
N LEU A 218 7.21 -11.04 3.19
CA LEU A 218 6.12 -11.78 2.54
C LEU A 218 4.96 -10.86 2.15
N LYS A 219 4.78 -9.77 2.88
CA LYS A 219 3.70 -8.81 2.68
C LYS A 219 4.01 -7.74 1.62
N SER A 220 5.25 -7.64 1.11
CA SER A 220 5.69 -6.65 0.10
C SER A 220 4.95 -6.65 -1.25
N SER A 221 3.84 -7.39 -1.37
CA SER A 221 2.95 -7.42 -2.53
C SER A 221 1.80 -6.40 -2.38
N SER A 222 2.02 -5.21 -2.93
CA SER A 222 1.00 -4.27 -3.42
C SER A 222 -0.22 -3.99 -2.51
N SER A 223 -0.11 -3.14 -1.49
CA SER A 223 -1.28 -2.37 -1.03
C SER A 223 -0.87 -1.09 -0.29
N SER A 224 -1.57 -0.01 -0.64
CA SER A 224 -1.28 1.38 -0.27
C SER A 224 -2.04 1.81 0.98
N THR A 225 -2.18 0.93 1.97
CA THR A 225 -2.86 1.29 3.23
C THR A 225 -1.95 1.02 4.42
N LEU A 226 -0.91 1.86 4.54
CA LEU A 226 0.09 1.88 5.61
C LEU A 226 -0.52 1.62 7.00
N ASN A 227 -1.69 2.22 7.30
CA ASN A 227 -2.31 2.08 8.62
C ASN A 227 -2.95 0.70 8.90
N ALA A 228 -3.58 0.07 7.92
CA ALA A 228 -4.23 -1.22 8.12
C ALA A 228 -3.22 -2.36 8.12
N GLU A 229 -2.20 -2.22 7.28
CA GLU A 229 -1.22 -3.27 7.04
C GLU A 229 -0.20 -3.39 8.14
N PHE A 230 0.31 -2.25 8.60
CA PHE A 230 1.20 -2.15 9.74
C PHE A 230 0.52 -2.61 11.03
N LYS A 231 -0.76 -2.26 11.22
CA LYS A 231 -1.57 -2.72 12.36
C LYS A 231 -1.74 -4.23 12.40
N PHE A 232 -1.92 -4.86 11.24
CA PHE A 232 -1.99 -6.31 11.13
C PHE A 232 -0.67 -6.97 11.60
N VAL A 233 0.48 -6.44 11.17
CA VAL A 233 1.78 -7.01 11.55
C VAL A 233 2.08 -6.81 13.03
N LEU A 234 1.81 -5.62 13.59
CA LEU A 234 1.97 -5.38 15.03
C LEU A 234 1.12 -6.33 15.88
N THR A 235 -0.14 -6.54 15.48
CA THR A 235 -1.04 -7.48 16.16
C THR A 235 -0.53 -8.93 16.07
N SER A 236 0.09 -9.31 14.95
CA SER A 236 0.64 -10.67 14.78
C SER A 236 1.83 -10.98 15.69
N VAL A 237 2.52 -9.95 16.16
CA VAL A 237 3.70 -10.06 17.06
C VAL A 237 3.35 -9.66 18.50
N GLY A 238 2.11 -9.24 18.76
CA GLY A 238 1.61 -8.86 20.08
C GLY A 238 2.06 -7.47 20.54
N LEU A 239 2.41 -6.58 19.61
CA LEU A 239 2.81 -5.21 19.91
C LEU A 239 1.61 -4.26 19.97
N PRO A 240 1.65 -3.21 20.83
CA PRO A 240 0.59 -2.22 20.92
C PRO A 240 0.41 -1.47 19.60
N THR A 241 -0.84 -1.23 19.22
CA THR A 241 -1.21 -0.59 17.94
C THR A 241 -1.57 0.89 18.08
N GLU A 242 -1.49 1.43 19.29
CA GLU A 242 -1.86 2.81 19.62
C GLU A 242 -0.77 3.81 19.16
N ASP A 243 0.49 3.36 19.17
CA ASP A 243 1.66 4.16 18.79
C ASP A 243 1.89 4.26 17.27
N ILE A 244 1.06 3.59 16.45
CA ILE A 244 1.09 3.74 14.98
C ILE A 244 0.88 5.20 14.58
N SER A 245 0.08 5.93 15.37
CA SER A 245 -0.20 7.35 15.14
C SER A 245 1.06 8.24 15.20
N MET A 246 2.08 7.86 15.97
CA MET A 246 3.35 8.58 16.03
C MET A 246 4.18 8.40 14.77
N ILE A 247 4.18 7.20 14.19
CA ILE A 247 4.87 6.91 12.92
C ILE A 247 4.16 7.60 11.76
N ALA A 248 2.82 7.55 11.73
CA ALA A 248 2.00 8.23 10.72
C ALA A 248 2.23 9.75 10.68
N ALA A 249 2.65 10.37 11.78
CA ALA A 249 2.98 11.79 11.84
C ALA A 249 4.27 12.16 11.08
N ILE A 250 5.14 11.18 10.81
CA ILE A 250 6.48 11.34 10.20
C ILE A 250 6.55 10.61 8.85
N ASP A 251 5.57 9.77 8.54
CA ASP A 251 5.44 9.01 7.29
C ASP A 251 5.51 9.91 6.04
N TRP A 252 5.18 11.20 6.15
CA TRP A 252 5.36 12.14 5.03
C TRP A 252 6.84 12.49 4.74
N LEU A 253 7.74 12.26 5.70
CA LEU A 253 9.16 12.63 5.70
C LEU A 253 10.06 11.48 5.19
N LEU A 254 9.58 10.24 5.25
CA LEU A 254 10.30 8.99 5.00
C LEU A 254 9.87 8.35 3.68
#